data_AF-A0A971Z4U1-F1
#
_entry.id   AF-A0A971Z4U1-F1
#
_cell.length_a   1.000
_cell.length_b   1.000
_cell.length_c   1.000
_cell.angle_alpha   90.00
_cell.angle_beta   90.00
_cell.angle_gamma   90.00
#
_symmetry.space_group_name_H-M   'P 1'
#
loop_
_entity.id
_entity.type
_entity.pdbx_description
1 polymer ?
#
loop_
_entity_poly.entity_id
_entity_poly.type
_entity_poly.pdbx_seq_one_letter_code
_entity_poly.pdbx_strand_id
1 'polypeptide(L)'
;MRTSLVILAALTAAAATSVFADRQQTLDAALALAEANYPDQLELHVNQPEETHDVILTIKDDPITRIRFSVDSNPADCKASSACEERLHKAYAQGVAAGVKLKAVNTAMNSCGVRPVAVEGAANTTQFRLVVERDLHAADAQQQLDELTACLSDFRNALPEDATQQQR
;
A
#
# COMPACT_ATOMS: atom_id res chain seq x y z
N MET A 1 -37.96 45.46 17.74
CA MET A 1 -38.14 44.58 16.57
C MET A 1 -36.81 43.87 16.32
N ARG A 2 -36.85 42.53 16.24
CA ARG A 2 -35.71 41.63 16.09
C ARG A 2 -35.41 41.43 14.60
N THR A 3 -34.16 41.63 14.18
CA THR A 3 -33.57 41.26 12.87
C THR A 3 -32.06 41.40 13.04
N SER A 4 -31.15 40.50 12.70
CA SER A 4 -31.21 39.16 12.10
C SER A 4 -29.84 38.53 12.43
N LEU A 5 -29.83 37.31 12.96
CA LEU A 5 -28.61 36.58 13.31
C LEU A 5 -28.64 35.22 12.59
N VAL A 6 -28.50 35.21 11.27
CA VAL A 6 -28.49 33.96 10.48
C VAL A 6 -27.67 34.12 9.19
N ILE A 7 -26.35 34.32 9.26
CA ILE A 7 -25.46 34.10 8.10
C ILE A 7 -24.08 33.64 8.60
N LEU A 8 -23.94 32.43 9.13
CA LEU A 8 -22.61 31.87 9.45
C LEU A 8 -22.56 30.33 9.55
N ALA A 9 -23.45 29.61 8.85
CA ALA A 9 -23.48 28.14 8.86
C ALA A 9 -23.37 27.47 7.48
N ALA A 10 -23.25 28.24 6.39
CA ALA A 10 -23.32 27.69 5.02
C ALA A 10 -21.95 27.43 4.35
N LEU A 11 -20.84 28.00 4.86
CA LEU A 11 -19.54 27.87 4.19
C LEU A 11 -18.72 26.62 4.58
N THR A 12 -19.05 25.95 5.69
CA THR A 12 -18.32 24.74 6.12
C THR A 12 -18.84 23.46 5.47
N ALA A 13 -20.10 23.42 5.02
CA ALA A 13 -20.68 22.23 4.38
C ALA A 13 -20.22 22.05 2.92
N ALA A 14 -19.93 23.13 2.19
CA ALA A 14 -19.52 23.08 0.79
C ALA A 14 -18.07 22.61 0.58
N ALA A 15 -17.20 22.83 1.57
CA ALA A 15 -15.81 22.38 1.50
C ALA A 15 -15.68 20.87 1.76
N ALA A 16 -16.56 20.29 2.58
CA ALA A 16 -16.57 18.84 2.81
C ALA A 16 -17.05 18.10 1.55
N THR A 17 -18.08 18.58 0.86
CA THR A 17 -18.62 17.91 -0.33
C THR A 17 -17.69 17.96 -1.54
N SER A 18 -16.89 19.02 -1.69
CA SER A 18 -15.93 19.13 -2.80
C SER A 18 -14.77 18.14 -2.68
N VAL A 19 -14.26 17.92 -1.46
CA VAL A 19 -13.12 17.01 -1.22
C VAL A 19 -13.52 15.55 -1.44
N PHE A 20 -14.72 15.15 -0.98
CA PHE A 20 -15.22 13.78 -1.23
C PHE A 20 -15.51 13.53 -2.71
N ALA A 21 -16.05 14.53 -3.43
CA ALA A 21 -16.32 14.41 -4.86
C ALA A 21 -15.04 14.29 -5.70
N ASP A 22 -13.99 15.03 -5.33
CA ASP A 22 -12.68 15.00 -5.98
C ASP A 22 -11.94 13.66 -5.76
N ARG A 23 -12.03 13.12 -4.53
CA ARG A 23 -11.46 11.81 -4.20
C ARG A 23 -12.15 10.68 -4.96
N GLN A 24 -13.48 10.67 -5.01
CA GLN A 24 -14.20 9.62 -5.74
C GLN A 24 -13.89 9.67 -7.24
N GLN A 25 -13.83 10.86 -7.84
CA GLN A 25 -13.43 11.02 -9.24
C GLN A 25 -12.00 10.52 -9.51
N THR A 26 -11.08 10.76 -8.57
CA THR A 26 -9.72 10.22 -8.62
C THR A 26 -9.71 8.70 -8.64
N LEU A 27 -10.49 8.07 -7.75
CA LEU A 27 -10.59 6.61 -7.66
C LEU A 27 -11.24 6.02 -8.91
N ASP A 28 -12.33 6.62 -9.39
CA ASP A 28 -13.04 6.16 -10.58
C ASP A 28 -12.17 6.24 -11.83
N ALA A 29 -11.44 7.35 -12.03
CA ALA A 29 -10.51 7.51 -13.15
C ALA A 29 -9.35 6.50 -13.08
N ALA A 30 -8.79 6.30 -11.90
CA ALA A 30 -7.74 5.31 -11.67
C ALA A 30 -8.21 3.88 -11.95
N LEU A 31 -9.40 3.50 -11.46
CA LEU A 31 -9.99 2.18 -11.69
C LEU A 31 -10.35 1.98 -13.16
N ALA A 32 -10.90 2.99 -13.83
CA ALA A 32 -11.20 2.92 -15.26
C ALA A 32 -9.94 2.72 -16.09
N LEU A 33 -8.85 3.43 -15.77
CA LEU A 33 -7.57 3.27 -16.46
C LEU A 33 -6.92 1.90 -16.15
N ALA A 34 -7.03 1.44 -14.91
CA ALA A 34 -6.54 0.13 -14.49
C ALA A 34 -7.28 -1.00 -15.21
N GLU A 35 -8.61 -0.95 -15.28
CA GLU A 35 -9.42 -1.94 -15.99
C GLU A 35 -9.14 -1.95 -17.50
N ALA A 36 -8.92 -0.78 -18.10
CA ALA A 36 -8.55 -0.70 -19.51
C ALA A 36 -7.20 -1.37 -19.85
N ASN A 37 -6.25 -1.36 -18.91
CA ASN A 37 -4.90 -1.89 -19.10
C ASN A 37 -4.69 -3.31 -18.55
N TYR A 38 -5.42 -3.65 -17.48
CA TYR A 38 -5.30 -4.89 -16.72
C TYR A 38 -6.70 -5.45 -16.42
N PRO A 39 -7.47 -5.83 -17.47
CA PRO A 39 -8.86 -6.19 -17.32
C PRO A 39 -9.01 -7.36 -16.35
N ASP A 40 -9.94 -7.21 -15.41
CA ASP A 40 -10.25 -8.19 -14.38
C ASP A 40 -9.09 -8.61 -13.46
N GLN A 41 -7.96 -7.91 -13.44
CA GLN A 41 -6.80 -8.31 -12.63
C GLN A 41 -6.62 -7.51 -11.36
N LEU A 42 -7.09 -6.26 -11.34
CA LEU A 42 -6.82 -5.31 -10.26
C LEU A 42 -8.11 -4.94 -9.53
N GLU A 43 -8.01 -4.72 -8.22
CA GLU A 43 -9.11 -4.26 -7.39
C GLU A 43 -8.64 -3.19 -6.40
N LEU A 44 -9.57 -2.39 -5.89
CA LEU A 44 -9.24 -1.32 -4.95
C LEU A 44 -8.85 -1.91 -3.59
N HIS A 45 -7.72 -1.47 -3.03
CA HIS A 45 -7.37 -1.83 -1.67
C HIS A 45 -8.36 -1.22 -0.65
N VAL A 46 -8.84 -2.03 0.29
CA VAL A 46 -9.92 -1.69 1.25
C VAL A 46 -9.58 -0.53 2.19
N ASN A 47 -8.29 -0.22 2.38
CA ASN A 47 -7.80 0.85 3.25
C ASN A 47 -7.02 1.89 2.45
N GLN A 48 -7.72 2.70 1.65
CA GLN A 48 -7.10 3.81 0.93
C GLN A 48 -6.66 4.91 1.91
N PRO A 49 -5.49 5.55 1.70
CA PRO A 49 -5.20 6.81 2.37
C PRO A 49 -6.24 7.85 1.95
N GLU A 50 -6.83 8.54 2.93
CA GLU A 50 -7.88 9.55 2.66
C GLU A 50 -7.32 10.88 2.15
N GLU A 51 -6.07 11.21 2.49
CA GLU A 51 -5.50 12.54 2.27
C GLU A 51 -4.56 12.65 1.05
N THR A 52 -4.49 11.62 0.19
CA THR A 52 -3.58 11.63 -0.96
C THR A 52 -4.28 11.31 -2.28
N HIS A 53 -3.73 11.84 -3.39
CA HIS A 53 -4.09 11.41 -4.75
C HIS A 53 -3.46 10.05 -5.11
N ASP A 54 -2.88 9.36 -4.13
CA ASP A 54 -2.39 8.00 -4.34
C ASP A 54 -3.56 7.03 -4.34
N VAL A 55 -3.52 6.11 -5.29
CA VAL A 55 -4.43 4.99 -5.39
C VAL A 55 -3.63 3.72 -5.20
N ILE A 56 -4.12 2.86 -4.30
CA ILE A 56 -3.51 1.56 -4.04
C ILE A 56 -4.45 0.49 -4.59
N LEU A 57 -3.97 -0.26 -5.57
CA LEU A 57 -4.66 -1.43 -6.10
C LEU A 57 -4.01 -2.70 -5.57
N THR A 58 -4.78 -3.77 -5.46
CA THR A 58 -4.29 -5.13 -5.23
C THR A 58 -4.54 -5.99 -6.46
N ILE A 59 -3.74 -7.03 -6.63
CA ILE A 59 -4.03 -8.06 -7.63
C ILE A 59 -5.11 -8.96 -7.04
N LYS A 60 -6.17 -9.28 -7.82
CA LYS A 60 -7.21 -10.21 -7.40
C LYS A 60 -6.58 -11.53 -6.94
N ASP A 61 -7.08 -12.07 -5.83
CA ASP A 61 -6.57 -13.29 -5.17
C ASP A 61 -5.11 -13.22 -4.64
N ASP A 62 -4.43 -12.07 -4.76
CA ASP A 62 -3.10 -11.82 -4.17
C ASP A 62 -3.15 -10.56 -3.27
N PRO A 63 -3.56 -10.72 -2.00
CA PRO A 63 -3.68 -9.59 -1.07
C PRO A 63 -2.33 -9.01 -0.63
N ILE A 64 -1.21 -9.65 -1.00
CA ILE A 64 0.14 -9.22 -0.64
C ILE A 64 0.67 -8.22 -1.67
N THR A 65 0.40 -8.46 -2.96
CA THR A 65 0.89 -7.59 -4.03
C THR A 65 0.07 -6.30 -4.11
N ARG A 66 0.72 -5.17 -3.82
CA ARG A 66 0.11 -3.83 -3.87
C ARG A 66 0.74 -3.00 -4.99
N ILE A 67 -0.11 -2.35 -5.77
CA ILE A 67 0.26 -1.44 -6.84
C ILE A 67 -0.17 -0.04 -6.41
N ARG A 68 0.77 0.81 -5.98
CA ARG A 68 0.47 2.20 -5.63
C ARG A 68 0.88 3.12 -6.77
N PHE A 69 0.03 4.04 -7.17
CA PHE A 69 0.44 5.12 -8.07
C PHE A 69 -0.30 6.41 -7.73
N SER A 70 0.32 7.54 -8.03
CA SER A 70 -0.29 8.86 -7.85
C SER A 70 -1.09 9.22 -9.09
N VAL A 71 -2.30 9.74 -8.87
CA VAL A 71 -3.11 10.41 -9.89
C VAL A 71 -2.83 11.91 -9.78
N ASP A 72 -2.90 12.63 -10.90
CA ASP A 72 -2.73 14.08 -10.86
C ASP A 72 -3.97 14.76 -10.25
N SER A 73 -3.83 16.01 -9.83
CA SER A 73 -4.92 16.78 -9.20
C SER A 73 -6.13 17.00 -10.09
N ASN A 74 -6.04 16.73 -11.38
CA ASN A 74 -7.18 16.67 -12.28
C ASN A 74 -7.41 15.22 -12.74
N PRO A 75 -8.39 14.51 -12.19
CA PRO A 75 -8.67 13.12 -12.55
C PRO A 75 -8.94 12.89 -14.04
N ALA A 76 -9.45 13.90 -14.76
CA ALA A 76 -9.74 13.81 -16.20
C ALA A 76 -8.50 13.63 -17.09
N ASP A 77 -7.31 13.90 -16.55
CA ASP A 77 -6.04 13.68 -17.25
C ASP A 77 -5.52 12.24 -17.10
N CYS A 78 -6.14 11.44 -16.23
CA CYS A 78 -5.83 10.02 -16.05
C CYS A 78 -6.59 9.17 -17.07
N LYS A 79 -5.97 8.92 -18.23
CA LYS A 79 -6.55 8.22 -19.39
C LYS A 79 -5.46 7.54 -20.22
N ALA A 80 -5.88 6.74 -21.20
CA ALA A 80 -4.95 6.07 -22.12
C ALA A 80 -4.02 7.06 -22.83
N SER A 81 -2.77 6.65 -23.04
CA SER A 81 -1.66 7.40 -23.61
C SER A 81 -1.32 8.69 -22.84
N SER A 82 -1.56 8.73 -21.54
CA SER A 82 -1.22 9.86 -20.66
C SER A 82 -0.10 9.52 -19.67
N ALA A 83 0.47 10.55 -19.03
CA ALA A 83 1.46 10.36 -17.97
C ALA A 83 0.90 9.57 -16.75
N CYS A 84 -0.42 9.52 -16.57
CA CYS A 84 -1.05 8.67 -15.56
C CYS A 84 -0.89 7.19 -15.90
N GLU A 85 -1.06 6.82 -17.18
CA GLU A 85 -0.88 5.45 -17.66
C GLU A 85 0.57 4.99 -17.54
N GLU A 86 1.53 5.84 -17.91
CA GLU A 86 2.95 5.53 -17.72
C GLU A 86 3.29 5.26 -16.24
N ARG A 87 2.72 6.06 -15.32
CA ARG A 87 2.87 5.85 -13.88
C ARG A 87 2.22 4.55 -13.42
N LEU A 88 1.03 4.23 -13.93
CA LEU A 88 0.36 2.95 -13.65
C LEU A 88 1.21 1.77 -14.10
N HIS A 89 1.73 1.77 -15.33
CA HIS A 89 2.56 0.67 -15.83
C HIS A 89 3.85 0.51 -15.02
N LYS A 90 4.51 1.61 -14.70
CA LYS A 90 5.69 1.60 -13.85
C LYS A 90 5.36 1.06 -12.46
N ALA A 91 4.27 1.52 -11.85
CA ALA A 91 3.81 1.06 -10.56
C ALA A 91 3.45 -0.43 -10.59
N TYR A 92 2.82 -0.91 -11.66
CA TYR A 92 2.48 -2.33 -11.82
C TYR A 92 3.75 -3.20 -11.83
N ALA A 93 4.73 -2.85 -12.68
CA ALA A 93 5.98 -3.60 -12.75
C ALA A 93 6.74 -3.59 -11.40
N GLN A 94 6.79 -2.42 -10.74
CA GLN A 94 7.43 -2.28 -9.43
C GLN A 94 6.69 -3.04 -8.33
N GLY A 95 5.36 -2.94 -8.30
CA GLY A 95 4.51 -3.59 -7.31
C GLY A 95 4.52 -5.11 -7.45
N VAL A 96 4.50 -5.65 -8.67
CA VAL A 96 4.68 -7.10 -8.92
C VAL A 96 6.04 -7.58 -8.43
N ALA A 97 7.12 -6.86 -8.77
CA ALA A 97 8.46 -7.20 -8.30
C ALA A 97 8.58 -7.15 -6.76
N ALA A 98 7.98 -6.15 -6.12
CA ALA A 98 7.90 -6.05 -4.67
C ALA A 98 7.05 -7.18 -4.07
N GLY A 99 5.92 -7.51 -4.69
CA GLY A 99 5.01 -8.58 -4.26
C GLY A 99 5.67 -9.95 -4.26
N VAL A 100 6.48 -10.28 -5.28
CA VAL A 100 7.29 -11.51 -5.30
C VAL A 100 8.22 -11.58 -4.09
N LYS A 101 8.92 -10.48 -3.79
CA LYS A 101 9.83 -10.39 -2.63
C LYS A 101 9.08 -10.57 -1.32
N LEU A 102 7.96 -9.86 -1.14
CA LEU A 102 7.14 -9.95 0.07
C LEU A 102 6.54 -11.34 0.27
N LYS A 103 6.16 -12.04 -0.80
CA LYS A 103 5.68 -13.42 -0.73
C LYS A 103 6.77 -14.40 -0.29
N ALA A 104 7.98 -14.27 -0.83
CA ALA A 104 9.13 -15.10 -0.42
C ALA A 104 9.45 -14.88 1.07
N VAL A 105 9.48 -13.62 1.49
CA VAL A 105 9.68 -13.23 2.88
C VAL A 105 8.58 -13.76 3.79
N ASN A 106 7.31 -13.56 3.44
CA ASN A 106 6.18 -14.05 4.23
C ASN A 106 6.22 -15.57 4.36
N THR A 107 6.64 -16.27 3.31
CA THR A 107 6.82 -17.74 3.34
C THR A 107 7.92 -18.15 4.31
N ALA A 108 9.09 -17.51 4.25
CA ALA A 108 10.21 -17.78 5.17
C ALA A 108 9.80 -17.54 6.63
N MET A 109 9.18 -16.40 6.93
CA MET A 109 8.76 -16.04 8.28
C MET A 109 7.71 -17.01 8.83
N ASN A 110 6.69 -17.35 8.03
CA ASN A 110 5.65 -18.30 8.44
C ASN A 110 6.22 -19.70 8.68
N SER A 111 7.25 -20.11 7.91
CA SER A 111 7.92 -21.41 8.11
C SER A 111 8.61 -21.52 9.47
N CYS A 112 9.02 -20.38 10.04
CA CYS A 112 9.57 -20.30 11.40
C CYS A 112 8.51 -20.05 12.49
N GLY A 113 7.22 -20.02 12.15
CA GLY A 113 6.15 -19.64 13.09
C GLY A 113 6.13 -18.15 13.46
N VAL A 114 6.84 -17.29 12.72
CA VAL A 114 6.86 -15.84 12.95
C VAL A 114 5.90 -15.17 11.98
N ARG A 115 4.85 -14.52 12.51
CA ARG A 115 3.88 -13.81 11.67
C ARG A 115 4.26 -12.33 11.58
N PRO A 116 4.61 -11.82 10.39
CA PRO A 116 4.76 -10.38 10.21
C PRO A 116 3.42 -9.69 10.40
N VAL A 117 3.38 -8.64 11.21
CA VAL A 117 2.18 -7.84 11.50
C VAL A 117 2.04 -6.66 10.54
N ALA A 118 3.16 -6.13 10.05
CA ALA A 118 3.15 -5.07 9.04
C ALA A 118 4.41 -5.10 8.19
N VAL A 119 4.33 -4.39 7.06
CA VAL A 119 5.46 -4.10 6.18
C VAL A 119 5.47 -2.60 5.92
N GLU A 120 6.50 -1.91 6.39
CA GLU A 120 6.70 -0.47 6.17
C GLU A 120 7.53 -0.24 4.90
N GLY A 121 7.24 0.83 4.15
CA GLY A 121 8.02 1.23 2.97
C GLY A 121 7.77 0.41 1.69
N ALA A 122 6.92 -0.62 1.76
CA ALA A 122 6.71 -1.58 0.66
C ALA A 122 5.88 -1.08 -0.53
N ALA A 123 5.23 0.08 -0.44
CA ALA A 123 4.47 0.60 -1.57
C ALA A 123 5.44 1.13 -2.64
N ASN A 124 5.84 0.25 -3.56
CA ASN A 124 6.67 0.50 -4.74
C ASN A 124 8.19 0.62 -4.53
N THR A 125 8.69 0.26 -3.34
CA THR A 125 10.14 0.26 -3.11
C THR A 125 10.63 -1.16 -2.84
N THR A 126 11.89 -1.41 -3.22
CA THR A 126 12.59 -2.63 -2.83
C THR A 126 13.11 -2.55 -1.38
N GLN A 127 12.94 -1.38 -0.75
CA GLN A 127 13.32 -1.08 0.62
C GLN A 127 12.11 -1.15 1.55
N PHE A 128 11.92 -2.30 2.18
CA PHE A 128 10.88 -2.47 3.19
C PHE A 128 11.46 -2.89 4.53
N ARG A 129 10.73 -2.56 5.59
CA ARG A 129 10.95 -3.10 6.94
C ARG A 129 9.79 -4.00 7.30
N LEU A 130 10.10 -5.20 7.81
CA LEU A 130 9.10 -6.03 8.45
C LEU A 130 8.90 -5.57 9.89
N VAL A 131 7.65 -5.52 10.30
CA VAL A 131 7.28 -5.41 11.71
C VAL A 131 6.78 -6.78 12.15
N VAL A 132 7.38 -7.29 13.21
CA VAL A 132 7.03 -8.57 13.84
C VAL A 132 6.65 -8.28 15.27
N GLU A 133 5.54 -8.85 15.71
CA GLU A 133 5.14 -8.84 17.12
C GLU A 133 5.32 -10.26 17.66
N ARG A 134 6.01 -10.38 18.80
CA ARG A 134 6.20 -11.66 19.49
C ARG A 134 6.15 -11.44 20.99
N ASP A 135 5.27 -12.17 21.64
CA ASP A 135 5.19 -12.21 23.09
C ASP A 135 6.33 -13.07 23.64
N LEU A 136 7.28 -12.42 24.32
CA LEU A 136 8.36 -13.12 25.00
C LEU A 136 7.91 -13.51 26.40
N HIS A 137 7.95 -14.80 26.71
CA HIS A 137 7.74 -15.29 28.07
C HIS A 137 9.08 -15.36 28.81
N ALA A 138 9.11 -14.90 30.07
CA ALA A 138 10.36 -14.77 30.81
C ALA A 138 11.08 -16.11 31.07
N ALA A 139 10.34 -17.22 31.06
CA ALA A 139 10.87 -18.55 31.32
C ALA A 139 11.67 -19.14 30.14
N ASP A 140 11.38 -18.70 28.91
CA ASP A 140 11.90 -19.24 27.66
C ASP A 140 12.37 -18.14 26.68
N ALA A 141 12.44 -16.89 27.13
CA ALA A 141 12.81 -15.73 26.31
C ALA A 141 14.10 -15.94 25.50
N GLN A 142 15.15 -16.54 26.09
CA GLN A 142 16.40 -16.79 25.38
C GLN A 142 16.22 -17.79 24.24
N GLN A 143 15.49 -18.88 24.47
CA GLN A 143 15.20 -19.86 23.42
C GLN A 143 14.38 -19.22 22.29
N GLN A 144 13.37 -18.42 22.62
CA GLN A 144 12.55 -17.73 21.63
C GLN A 144 13.37 -16.70 20.81
N LEU A 145 14.36 -16.04 21.42
CA LEU A 145 15.29 -15.14 20.74
C LEU A 145 16.28 -15.91 19.85
N ASP A 146 16.74 -17.08 20.26
CA ASP A 146 17.64 -17.93 19.47
C ASP A 146 16.91 -18.47 18.22
N GLU A 147 15.66 -18.92 18.37
CA GLU A 147 14.78 -19.31 17.26
C GLU A 147 14.52 -18.14 16.29
N LEU A 148 14.28 -16.95 16.83
CA LEU A 148 14.11 -15.75 16.01
C LEU A 148 15.41 -15.41 15.25
N THR A 149 16.57 -15.55 15.89
CA THR A 149 17.86 -15.30 15.25
C THR A 149 18.12 -16.26 14.09
N ALA A 150 17.80 -17.55 14.27
CA ALA A 150 17.87 -18.53 13.20
C ALA A 150 16.91 -18.17 12.04
N CYS A 151 15.67 -17.77 12.36
CA CYS A 151 14.71 -17.36 11.34
C CYS A 151 15.13 -16.09 10.58
N LEU A 152 15.73 -15.12 11.28
CA LEU A 152 16.24 -13.90 10.66
C LEU A 152 17.35 -14.22 9.64
N SER A 153 18.14 -15.27 9.86
CA SER A 153 19.12 -15.75 8.87
C SER A 153 18.45 -16.23 7.58
N ASP A 154 17.40 -17.05 7.69
CA ASP A 154 16.65 -17.55 6.53
C ASP A 154 15.90 -16.41 5.80
N PHE A 155 15.35 -15.47 6.56
CA PHE A 155 14.78 -14.23 6.02
C PHE A 155 15.82 -13.44 5.21
N ARG A 156 17.03 -13.22 5.75
CA ARG A 156 18.12 -12.52 5.07
C ARG A 156 18.54 -13.21 3.78
N ASN A 157 18.49 -14.54 3.74
CA ASN A 157 18.79 -15.32 2.54
C ASN A 157 17.68 -15.23 1.49
N ALA A 158 16.43 -15.00 1.91
CA ALA A 158 15.30 -14.78 1.02
C ALA A 158 15.20 -13.32 0.50
N LEU A 159 15.98 -12.39 1.07
CA LEU A 159 16.01 -11.02 0.59
C LEU A 159 16.65 -10.93 -0.80
N PRO A 160 16.14 -10.03 -1.65
CA PRO A 160 16.70 -9.83 -2.98
C PRO A 160 18.10 -9.22 -2.91
N GLU A 161 18.90 -9.38 -3.97
CA GLU A 161 20.30 -8.92 -4.00
C GLU A 161 20.44 -7.42 -3.75
N ASP A 162 19.46 -6.63 -4.17
CA ASP A 162 19.38 -5.17 -4.02
C ASP A 162 18.92 -4.69 -2.63
N ALA A 163 18.71 -5.60 -1.67
CA ALA A 163 18.41 -5.23 -0.29
C ALA A 163 19.58 -4.48 0.36
N THR A 164 19.28 -3.41 1.08
CA THR A 164 20.29 -2.57 1.76
C THR A 164 20.98 -3.33 2.89
N GLN A 165 22.17 -2.87 3.30
CA GLN A 165 22.90 -3.42 4.46
C GLN A 165 22.08 -3.35 5.75
N GLN A 166 21.18 -2.37 5.90
CA GLN A 166 20.31 -2.26 7.07
C GLN A 166 19.17 -3.28 7.06
N GLN A 167 18.83 -3.85 5.90
CA GLN A 167 17.84 -4.92 5.75
C GLN A 167 18.47 -6.32 5.85
N ARG A 168 19.77 -6.45 5.56
CA ARG A 168 20.55 -7.68 5.75
C ARG A 168 21.03 -7.79 7.20
#